data_AF-A0A507C2Q5-F1
#
_entry.id   AF-A0A507C2Q5-F1
#
_cell.length_a   1.000
_cell.length_b   1.000
_cell.length_c   1.000
_cell.angle_alpha   90.00
_cell.angle_beta   90.00
_cell.angle_gamma   90.00
#
_symmetry.space_group_name_H-M   'P 1'
#
loop_
_entity.id
_entity.type
_entity.pdbx_description
1 polymer ?
#
loop_
_entity_poly.entity_id
_entity_poly.type
_entity_poly.pdbx_seq_one_letter_code
_entity_poly.pdbx_strand_id
1 'polypeptide(L)'
;MASKKKLSFDDKRRKLQELFFETKDFWSLKEIEKKASKEKGIVMQTVKEVLDSLVSDNLVTTDKIGTSNYYWAFPSTALQARKNKLNDLEAELNAIRARNSDIMALVEKAKYGREESESRANLLQELLAAETLRSDNLAELQAYKDSDPVLLEAKAKAATNAKNAANRWTENMFMLQSYCSNNFNLDPRDFASQFGLPEEFDTFA
;
A
#
# COMPACT_ATOMS: atom_id res chain seq x y z
N MET A 1 -53.12 41.90 40.74
CA MET A 1 -53.16 40.68 39.89
C MET A 1 -51.74 40.40 39.41
N ALA A 2 -51.14 39.29 39.84
CA ALA A 2 -49.76 38.96 39.48
C ALA A 2 -49.67 38.62 37.98
N SER A 3 -48.79 39.28 37.24
CA SER A 3 -48.59 39.00 35.82
C SER A 3 -48.05 37.57 35.67
N LYS A 4 -48.70 36.77 34.81
CA LYS A 4 -48.22 35.42 34.47
C LYS A 4 -46.84 35.55 33.82
N LYS A 5 -45.79 35.19 34.56
CA LYS A 5 -44.41 35.13 34.07
C LYS A 5 -44.38 34.30 32.77
N LYS A 6 -43.88 34.87 31.67
CA LYS A 6 -43.71 34.14 30.41
C LYS A 6 -42.74 32.98 30.65
N LEU A 7 -43.13 31.77 30.24
CA LEU A 7 -42.26 30.58 30.31
C LEU A 7 -41.03 30.79 29.42
N SER A 8 -39.84 30.61 29.99
CA SER A 8 -38.58 30.59 29.22
C SER A 8 -38.51 29.35 28.32
N PHE A 9 -37.53 29.30 27.41
CA PHE A 9 -37.32 28.13 26.55
C PHE A 9 -37.00 26.88 27.39
N ASP A 10 -36.09 26.99 28.36
CA ASP A 10 -35.73 25.89 29.25
C ASP A 10 -36.90 25.44 30.14
N ASP A 11 -37.74 26.37 30.58
CA ASP A 11 -38.97 26.00 31.31
C ASP A 11 -39.93 25.18 30.44
N LYS A 12 -40.05 25.54 29.15
CA LYS A 12 -40.87 24.76 28.20
C LYS A 12 -40.26 23.38 27.95
N ARG A 13 -38.93 23.28 27.82
CA ARG A 13 -38.23 21.99 27.66
C ARG A 13 -38.51 21.06 28.83
N ARG A 14 -38.29 21.54 30.05
CA ARG A 14 -38.57 20.79 31.29
C ARG A 14 -40.02 20.34 31.36
N LYS A 15 -40.97 21.26 31.17
CA LYS A 15 -42.40 20.94 31.26
C LYS A 15 -42.86 19.96 30.18
N LEU A 16 -42.32 20.06 28.97
CA LEU A 16 -42.64 19.14 27.88
C LEU A 16 -42.06 17.75 28.17
N GLN A 17 -40.84 17.67 28.72
CA GLN A 17 -40.25 16.41 29.16
C GLN A 17 -41.04 15.77 30.32
N GLU A 18 -41.47 16.57 31.31
CA GLU A 18 -42.34 16.12 32.40
C GLU A 18 -43.65 15.52 31.86
N LEU A 19 -44.25 16.12 30.82
CA LEU A 19 -45.46 15.57 30.19
C LEU A 19 -45.23 14.14 29.67
N PHE A 20 -44.12 13.88 28.99
CA PHE A 20 -43.78 12.52 28.53
C PHE A 20 -43.56 11.56 29.71
N PHE A 21 -42.86 12.01 30.75
CA PHE A 21 -42.53 11.15 31.91
C PHE A 21 -43.73 10.83 32.81
N GLU A 22 -44.69 11.75 32.93
CA GLU A 22 -45.92 11.56 33.72
C GLU A 22 -46.88 10.59 33.02
N THR A 23 -47.12 10.81 31.74
CA THR A 23 -48.10 10.05 30.94
C THR A 23 -47.57 8.69 30.48
N LYS A 24 -46.26 8.59 30.20
CA LYS A 24 -45.59 7.38 29.70
C LYS A 24 -46.28 6.83 28.46
N ASP A 25 -46.59 7.70 27.52
CA ASP A 25 -47.35 7.40 26.30
C ASP A 25 -46.64 7.94 25.06
N PHE A 26 -47.09 7.53 23.88
CA PHE A 26 -46.55 7.94 22.59
C PHE A 26 -47.55 8.80 21.84
N TRP A 27 -47.06 9.82 21.12
CA TRP A 27 -47.94 10.76 20.43
C TRP A 27 -47.35 11.25 19.11
N SER A 28 -48.24 11.65 18.22
CA SER A 28 -47.91 12.44 17.03
C SER A 28 -47.69 13.92 17.39
N LEU A 29 -47.01 14.67 16.52
CA LEU A 29 -46.76 16.10 16.73
C LEU A 29 -48.05 16.89 17.05
N LYS A 30 -49.15 16.61 16.34
CA LYS A 30 -50.44 17.29 16.53
C LYS A 30 -51.06 17.01 17.90
N GLU A 31 -50.84 15.82 18.44
CA GLU A 31 -51.36 15.43 19.77
C GLU A 31 -50.54 16.08 20.87
N ILE A 32 -49.21 16.13 20.71
CA ILE A 32 -48.29 16.79 21.65
C ILE A 32 -48.58 18.29 21.71
N GLU A 33 -48.78 18.94 20.56
CA GLU A 33 -49.16 20.35 20.48
C GLU A 33 -50.41 20.67 21.30
N LYS A 34 -51.44 19.83 21.23
CA LYS A 34 -52.69 19.98 22.00
C LYS A 34 -52.47 19.69 23.49
N LYS A 35 -51.83 18.58 23.84
CA LYS A 35 -51.60 18.18 25.24
C LYS A 35 -50.67 19.15 25.97
N ALA A 36 -49.56 19.53 25.36
CA ALA A 36 -48.59 20.48 25.94
C ALA A 36 -49.22 21.86 26.19
N SER A 37 -50.12 22.31 25.31
CA SER A 37 -50.83 23.56 25.51
C SER A 37 -51.87 23.47 26.62
N LYS A 38 -52.65 22.39 26.67
CA LYS A 38 -53.71 22.17 27.65
C LYS A 38 -53.19 21.91 29.07
N GLU A 39 -52.20 21.03 29.21
CA GLU A 39 -51.76 20.51 30.52
C GLU A 39 -50.57 21.29 31.08
N LYS A 40 -49.64 21.73 30.21
CA LYS A 40 -48.39 22.38 30.63
C LYS A 40 -48.35 23.88 30.33
N GLY A 41 -49.37 24.41 29.63
CA GLY A 41 -49.49 25.84 29.31
C GLY A 41 -48.47 26.35 28.30
N ILE A 42 -47.90 25.45 27.47
CA ILE A 42 -46.95 25.82 26.43
C ILE A 42 -47.71 26.39 25.23
N VAL A 43 -47.21 27.47 24.62
CA VAL A 43 -47.82 28.03 23.41
C VAL A 43 -47.65 27.03 22.27
N MET A 44 -48.76 26.62 21.65
CA MET A 44 -48.83 25.55 20.64
C MET A 44 -47.79 25.70 19.53
N GLN A 45 -47.63 26.92 18.99
CA GLN A 45 -46.65 27.23 17.93
C GLN A 45 -45.19 27.01 18.34
N THR A 46 -44.88 27.00 19.64
CA THR A 46 -43.52 26.81 20.16
C THR A 46 -43.23 25.36 20.55
N VAL A 47 -44.22 24.47 20.52
CA VAL A 47 -44.06 23.07 20.95
C VAL A 47 -43.13 22.31 20.01
N LYS A 48 -43.24 22.52 18.69
CA LYS A 48 -42.39 21.87 17.69
C LYS A 48 -40.90 22.17 17.92
N GLU A 49 -40.55 23.45 18.09
CA GLU A 49 -39.16 23.89 18.32
C GLU A 49 -38.58 23.28 19.60
N VAL A 50 -39.36 23.28 20.68
CA VAL A 50 -38.96 22.68 21.97
C VAL A 50 -38.82 21.16 21.86
N LEU A 51 -39.72 20.51 21.14
CA LEU A 51 -39.68 19.06 20.90
C LEU A 51 -38.45 18.67 20.08
N ASP A 52 -38.18 19.39 18.98
CA ASP A 52 -37.01 19.16 18.12
C ASP A 52 -35.70 19.32 18.92
N SER A 53 -35.63 20.28 19.85
CA SER A 53 -34.49 20.43 20.78
C SER A 53 -34.36 19.25 21.76
N LEU A 54 -35.47 18.71 22.28
CA LEU A 54 -35.43 17.53 23.16
C LEU A 54 -35.04 16.25 22.41
N VAL A 55 -35.46 16.11 21.15
CA VAL A 55 -35.06 15.00 20.28
C VAL A 55 -33.58 15.09 19.93
N SER A 56 -33.08 16.29 19.62
CA SER A 56 -31.66 16.51 19.32
C SER A 56 -30.74 16.13 20.48
N ASP A 57 -31.19 16.36 21.71
CA ASP A 57 -30.45 16.00 22.93
C ASP A 57 -30.72 14.54 23.40
N ASN A 58 -31.39 13.72 22.58
CA ASN A 58 -31.79 12.34 22.89
C ASN A 58 -32.61 12.19 24.18
N LEU A 59 -33.32 13.25 24.60
CA LEU A 59 -34.22 13.23 25.77
C LEU A 59 -35.63 12.75 25.42
N VAL A 60 -36.03 12.90 24.14
CA VAL A 60 -37.26 12.35 23.58
C VAL A 60 -36.87 11.48 22.38
N THR A 61 -37.36 10.25 22.34
CA THR A 61 -37.17 9.35 21.22
C THR A 61 -38.21 9.65 20.16
N THR A 62 -37.81 9.60 18.90
CA THR A 62 -38.72 9.68 17.75
C THR A 62 -38.50 8.51 16.82
N ASP A 63 -39.59 8.03 16.22
CA ASP A 63 -39.54 7.04 15.16
C ASP A 63 -40.66 7.27 14.15
N LYS A 64 -40.41 6.88 12.91
CA LYS A 64 -41.33 7.08 11.80
C LYS A 64 -42.06 5.76 11.52
N ILE A 65 -43.35 5.75 11.81
CA ILE A 65 -44.22 4.60 11.58
C ILE A 65 -45.19 4.97 10.45
N GLY A 66 -44.99 4.34 9.29
CA GLY A 66 -45.72 4.67 8.06
C GLY A 66 -45.41 6.08 7.57
N THR A 67 -46.43 6.93 7.47
CA THR A 67 -46.30 8.33 7.03
C THR A 67 -46.11 9.32 8.18
N SER A 68 -46.14 8.87 9.42
CA SER A 68 -46.21 9.73 10.61
C SER A 68 -45.02 9.51 11.55
N ASN A 69 -44.53 10.59 12.15
CA ASN A 69 -43.54 10.53 13.23
C ASN A 69 -44.24 10.45 14.58
N TYR A 70 -43.79 9.53 15.42
CA TYR A 70 -44.22 9.37 16.80
C TYR A 70 -43.08 9.75 17.74
N TYR A 71 -43.45 10.28 18.89
CA TYR A 71 -42.51 10.73 19.91
C TYR A 71 -42.91 10.17 21.27
N TRP A 72 -41.91 9.76 22.05
CA TRP A 72 -42.10 9.26 23.42
C TRP A 72 -40.84 9.48 24.25
N ALA A 73 -41.00 9.50 25.57
CA ALA A 73 -39.87 9.44 26.48
C ALA A 73 -40.27 8.73 27.77
N PHE A 74 -39.45 7.78 28.22
CA PHE A 74 -39.67 7.08 29.48
C PHE A 74 -38.56 7.42 30.48
N PRO A 75 -38.87 7.51 31.79
CA PRO A 75 -37.86 7.76 32.81
C PRO A 75 -36.71 6.73 32.81
N SER A 76 -36.98 5.49 32.38
CA SER A 76 -36.00 4.41 32.33
C SER A 76 -35.09 4.43 31.10
N THR A 77 -35.42 5.18 30.03
CA THR A 77 -34.69 5.15 28.76
C THR A 77 -33.23 5.57 28.93
N ALA A 78 -32.96 6.66 29.66
CA ALA A 78 -31.60 7.14 29.90
C ALA A 78 -30.76 6.14 30.71
N LEU A 79 -31.38 5.49 31.69
CA LEU A 79 -30.72 4.47 32.50
C LEU A 79 -30.40 3.23 31.66
N GLN A 80 -31.35 2.76 30.84
CA GLN A 80 -31.16 1.58 30.01
C GLN A 80 -30.12 1.82 28.92
N ALA A 81 -30.11 3.00 28.28
CA ALA A 81 -29.11 3.37 27.29
C ALA A 81 -27.70 3.34 27.89
N ARG A 82 -27.51 3.89 29.11
CA ARG A 82 -26.24 3.84 29.83
C ARG A 82 -25.83 2.41 30.18
N LYS A 83 -26.77 1.57 30.65
CA LYS A 83 -26.50 0.15 30.95
C LYS A 83 -26.08 -0.63 29.70
N ASN A 84 -26.80 -0.47 28.59
CA ASN A 84 -26.44 -1.11 27.34
C ASN A 84 -25.05 -0.67 26.89
N LYS A 85 -24.77 0.64 26.93
CA LYS A 85 -23.45 1.16 26.54
C LYS A 85 -22.33 0.63 27.44
N LEU A 86 -22.58 0.48 28.74
CA LEU A 86 -21.64 -0.12 29.68
C LEU A 86 -21.38 -1.59 29.33
N ASN A 87 -22.42 -2.38 29.09
CA ASN A 87 -22.27 -3.78 28.68
C ASN A 87 -21.51 -3.92 27.36
N ASP A 88 -21.79 -3.08 26.37
CA ASP A 88 -21.09 -3.08 25.08
C ASP A 88 -19.60 -2.79 25.27
N LEU A 89 -19.28 -1.77 26.06
CA LEU A 89 -17.89 -1.39 26.37
C LEU A 89 -17.16 -2.47 27.18
N GLU A 90 -17.84 -3.13 28.12
CA GLU A 90 -17.27 -4.25 28.87
C GLU A 90 -16.97 -5.45 27.97
N ALA A 91 -17.88 -5.78 27.05
CA ALA A 91 -17.67 -6.84 26.07
C ALA A 91 -16.49 -6.54 25.14
N GLU A 92 -16.41 -5.31 24.62
CA GLU A 92 -15.31 -4.85 23.77
C GLU A 92 -13.97 -4.89 24.53
N LEU A 93 -13.94 -4.40 25.76
CA LEU A 93 -12.76 -4.41 26.61
C LEU A 93 -12.28 -5.84 26.90
N ASN A 94 -13.19 -6.77 27.17
CA ASN A 94 -12.84 -8.17 27.37
C ASN A 94 -12.28 -8.82 26.09
N ALA A 95 -12.87 -8.53 24.93
CA ALA A 95 -12.37 -9.01 23.64
C ALA A 95 -10.95 -8.48 23.34
N ILE A 96 -10.71 -7.18 23.58
CA ILE A 96 -9.39 -6.56 23.40
C ILE A 96 -8.38 -7.17 24.38
N ARG A 97 -8.75 -7.40 25.64
CA ARG A 97 -7.86 -8.05 26.63
C ARG A 97 -7.48 -9.46 26.21
N ALA A 98 -8.44 -10.27 25.76
CA ALA A 98 -8.16 -11.62 25.25
C ALA A 98 -7.18 -11.57 24.07
N ARG A 99 -7.46 -10.71 23.08
CA ARG A 99 -6.58 -10.53 21.91
C ARG A 99 -5.19 -10.06 22.30
N ASN A 100 -5.06 -9.15 23.26
CA ASN A 100 -3.77 -8.68 23.73
C ASN A 100 -2.98 -9.81 24.41
N SER A 101 -3.65 -10.63 25.23
CA SER A 101 -3.05 -11.82 25.84
C SER A 101 -2.53 -12.79 24.78
N ASP A 102 -3.32 -13.05 23.73
CA ASP A 102 -2.91 -13.94 22.63
C ASP A 102 -1.70 -13.40 21.88
N ILE A 103 -1.70 -12.09 21.56
CA ILE A 103 -0.59 -11.43 20.88
C ILE A 103 0.68 -11.48 21.75
N MET A 104 0.56 -11.23 23.06
CA MET A 104 1.70 -11.34 23.97
C MET A 104 2.28 -12.76 24.00
N ALA A 105 1.43 -13.79 24.04
CA ALA A 105 1.87 -15.17 23.98
C ALA A 105 2.58 -15.50 22.65
N LEU A 106 2.08 -14.98 21.53
CA LEU A 106 2.72 -15.13 20.21
C LEU A 106 4.07 -14.42 20.15
N VAL A 107 4.19 -13.22 20.73
CA VAL A 107 5.44 -12.47 20.82
C VAL A 107 6.48 -13.25 21.64
N GLU A 108 6.10 -13.78 22.81
CA GLU A 108 7.02 -14.58 23.62
C GLU A 108 7.47 -15.86 22.91
N LYS A 109 6.55 -16.56 22.24
CA LYS A 109 6.90 -17.72 21.40
C LYS A 109 7.83 -17.33 20.24
N ALA A 110 7.64 -16.15 19.67
CA ALA A 110 8.48 -15.64 18.58
C ALA A 110 9.88 -15.23 19.06
N LYS A 111 10.00 -14.70 20.28
CA LYS A 111 11.29 -14.32 20.89
C LYS A 111 12.16 -15.52 21.20
N TYR A 112 11.59 -16.68 21.52
CA TYR A 112 12.35 -17.90 21.78
C TYR A 112 13.29 -18.22 20.59
N GLY A 113 14.60 -18.28 20.86
CA GLY A 113 15.64 -18.49 19.84
C GLY A 113 16.00 -17.27 18.99
N ARG A 114 15.35 -16.12 19.21
CA ARG A 114 15.67 -14.79 18.62
C ARG A 114 15.94 -13.75 19.69
N GLU A 115 16.42 -14.20 20.83
CA GLU A 115 16.78 -13.35 21.97
C GLU A 115 17.84 -12.32 21.53
N GLU A 116 17.68 -11.09 22.02
CA GLU A 116 18.68 -10.06 21.80
C GLU A 116 19.93 -10.42 22.60
N SER A 117 20.99 -10.77 21.88
CA SER A 117 22.31 -11.05 22.43
C SER A 117 23.36 -10.38 21.55
N GLU A 118 24.51 -10.04 22.13
CA GLU A 118 25.65 -9.50 21.39
C GLU A 118 26.10 -10.46 20.28
N SER A 119 26.08 -11.77 20.56
CA SER A 119 26.39 -12.81 19.57
C SER A 119 25.44 -12.76 18.36
N ARG A 120 24.12 -12.59 18.59
CA ARG A 120 23.14 -12.46 17.51
C ARG A 120 23.34 -11.17 16.71
N ALA A 121 23.62 -10.05 17.39
CA ALA A 121 23.88 -8.78 16.73
C ALA A 121 25.12 -8.86 15.82
N ASN A 122 26.20 -9.45 16.31
CA ASN A 122 27.42 -9.66 15.53
C ASN A 122 27.17 -10.60 14.34
N LEU A 123 26.45 -11.71 14.53
CA LEU A 123 26.11 -12.64 13.45
C LEU A 123 25.28 -11.97 12.34
N LEU A 124 24.34 -11.08 12.71
CA LEU A 124 23.55 -10.32 11.74
C LEU A 124 24.41 -9.31 10.96
N GLN A 125 25.40 -8.70 11.59
CA GLN A 125 26.37 -7.84 10.90
C GLN A 125 27.27 -8.63 9.95
N GLU A 126 27.78 -9.79 10.39
CA GLU A 126 28.57 -10.71 9.54
C GLU A 126 27.76 -11.20 8.33
N LEU A 127 26.50 -11.57 8.55
CA LEU A 127 25.60 -11.98 7.46
C LEU A 127 25.44 -10.86 6.42
N LEU A 128 25.20 -9.63 6.88
CA LEU A 128 25.04 -8.47 6.00
C LEU A 128 26.33 -8.16 5.22
N ALA A 129 27.49 -8.28 5.88
CA ALA A 129 28.78 -8.12 5.23
C ALA A 129 29.03 -9.20 4.16
N ALA A 130 28.68 -10.46 4.47
CA ALA A 130 28.81 -11.58 3.54
C ALA A 130 27.86 -11.47 2.34
N GLU A 131 26.62 -11.02 2.55
CA GLU A 131 25.65 -10.77 1.48
C GLU A 131 26.12 -9.65 0.55
N THR A 132 26.66 -8.56 1.12
CA THR A 132 27.23 -7.45 0.35
C THR A 132 28.42 -7.92 -0.47
N LEU A 133 29.38 -8.61 0.15
CA LEU A 133 30.55 -9.16 -0.54
C LEU A 133 30.16 -10.13 -1.66
N ARG A 134 29.16 -10.98 -1.43
CA ARG A 134 28.63 -11.89 -2.45
C ARG A 134 28.04 -11.12 -3.62
N SER A 135 27.28 -10.05 -3.36
CA SER A 135 26.70 -9.20 -4.40
C SER A 135 27.80 -8.56 -5.25
N ASP A 136 28.83 -8.00 -4.61
CA ASP A 136 29.95 -7.34 -5.29
C ASP A 136 30.74 -8.34 -6.15
N ASN A 137 31.06 -9.52 -5.59
CA ASN A 137 31.75 -10.57 -6.32
C ASN A 137 30.95 -11.08 -7.53
N LEU A 138 29.61 -11.16 -7.42
CA LEU A 138 28.76 -11.54 -8.55
C LEU A 138 28.74 -10.46 -9.64
N ALA A 139 28.73 -9.18 -9.25
CA ALA A 139 28.84 -8.07 -10.19
C ALA A 139 30.20 -8.06 -10.91
N GLU A 140 31.28 -8.31 -10.17
CA GLU A 140 32.63 -8.43 -10.72
C GLU A 140 32.74 -9.64 -11.66
N LEU A 141 32.24 -10.81 -11.26
CA LEU A 141 32.22 -12.01 -12.11
C LEU A 141 31.47 -11.76 -13.43
N GLN A 142 30.37 -11.02 -13.38
CA GLN A 142 29.60 -10.66 -14.56
C GLN A 142 30.40 -9.79 -15.53
N ALA A 143 31.30 -8.92 -15.04
CA ALA A 143 32.21 -8.14 -15.88
C ALA A 143 33.22 -9.03 -16.64
N TYR A 144 33.59 -10.18 -16.08
CA TYR A 144 34.52 -11.13 -16.69
C TYR A 144 33.85 -12.22 -17.55
N LYS A 145 32.54 -12.12 -17.80
CA LYS A 145 31.78 -13.13 -18.56
C LYS A 145 32.38 -13.44 -19.95
N ASP A 146 32.94 -12.44 -20.61
CA ASP A 146 33.51 -12.59 -21.96
C ASP A 146 34.97 -13.07 -21.96
N SER A 147 35.60 -13.16 -20.79
CA SER A 147 36.98 -13.59 -20.58
C SER A 147 37.08 -15.09 -20.24
N ASP A 148 36.18 -15.90 -20.79
CA ASP A 148 36.24 -17.36 -20.62
C ASP A 148 37.53 -17.90 -21.26
N PRO A 149 38.44 -18.54 -20.48
CA PRO A 149 39.69 -19.10 -20.99
C PRO A 149 39.49 -20.04 -22.19
N VAL A 150 38.43 -20.83 -22.19
CA VAL A 150 38.13 -21.79 -23.28
C VAL A 150 37.75 -21.04 -24.55
N LEU A 151 36.92 -19.99 -24.42
CA LEU A 151 36.53 -19.13 -25.53
C LEU A 151 37.74 -18.37 -26.09
N LEU A 152 38.60 -17.83 -25.21
CA LEU A 152 39.82 -17.12 -25.60
C LEU A 152 40.80 -18.04 -26.33
N GLU A 153 41.00 -19.26 -25.84
CA GLU A 153 41.85 -20.25 -26.51
C GLU A 153 41.29 -20.65 -27.87
N ALA A 154 39.97 -20.86 -27.97
CA ALA A 154 39.31 -21.16 -29.24
C ALA A 154 39.45 -20.00 -30.24
N LYS A 155 39.28 -18.75 -29.81
CA LYS A 155 39.50 -17.55 -30.63
C LYS A 155 40.95 -17.43 -31.08
N ALA A 156 41.92 -17.70 -30.20
CA ALA A 156 43.34 -17.68 -30.55
C ALA A 156 43.68 -18.73 -31.61
N LYS A 157 43.20 -19.96 -31.46
CA LYS A 157 43.36 -21.03 -32.47
C LYS A 157 42.71 -20.66 -33.80
N ALA A 158 41.49 -20.12 -33.77
CA ALA A 158 40.80 -19.67 -34.97
C ALA A 158 41.54 -18.53 -35.68
N ALA A 159 42.07 -17.56 -34.93
CA ALA A 159 42.88 -16.47 -35.47
C ALA A 159 44.17 -16.98 -36.14
N THR A 160 44.88 -17.91 -35.49
CA THR A 160 46.07 -18.55 -36.09
C THR A 160 45.72 -19.28 -37.38
N ASN A 161 44.63 -20.04 -37.40
CA ASN A 161 44.18 -20.75 -38.61
C ASN A 161 43.79 -19.77 -39.73
N ALA A 162 43.06 -18.70 -39.40
CA ALA A 162 42.66 -17.67 -40.35
C ALA A 162 43.88 -16.93 -40.93
N LYS A 163 44.86 -16.58 -40.08
CA LYS A 163 46.14 -15.98 -40.50
C LYS A 163 46.89 -16.89 -41.46
N ASN A 164 47.06 -18.16 -41.11
CA ASN A 164 47.74 -19.14 -41.96
C ASN A 164 47.02 -19.33 -43.30
N ALA A 165 45.68 -19.38 -43.28
CA ALA A 165 44.88 -19.49 -44.49
C ALA A 165 45.01 -18.24 -45.38
N ALA A 166 44.97 -17.05 -44.79
CA ALA A 166 45.15 -15.79 -45.50
C ALA A 166 46.53 -15.72 -46.15
N ASN A 167 47.61 -16.01 -45.40
CA ASN A 167 48.97 -16.04 -45.94
C ASN A 167 49.12 -17.03 -47.09
N ARG A 168 48.53 -18.22 -46.99
CA ARG A 168 48.53 -19.20 -48.08
C ARG A 168 47.86 -18.66 -49.35
N TRP A 169 46.72 -17.97 -49.23
CA TRP A 169 46.05 -17.37 -50.39
C TRP A 169 46.83 -16.17 -50.95
N THR A 170 47.46 -15.37 -50.09
CA THR A 170 48.38 -14.30 -50.48
C THR A 170 49.56 -14.84 -51.29
N GLU A 171 50.22 -15.89 -50.81
CA GLU A 171 51.30 -16.59 -51.53
C GLU A 171 50.82 -17.15 -52.87
N ASN A 172 49.64 -17.76 -52.91
CA ASN A 172 49.03 -18.24 -54.15
C ASN A 172 48.81 -17.09 -55.15
N MET A 173 48.40 -15.92 -54.67
CA MET A 173 48.20 -14.74 -55.52
C MET A 173 49.53 -14.25 -56.10
N PHE A 174 50.60 -14.20 -55.31
CA PHE A 174 51.94 -13.87 -55.80
C PHE A 174 52.48 -14.89 -56.80
N MET A 175 52.23 -16.18 -56.58
CA MET A 175 52.59 -17.23 -57.54
C MET A 175 51.86 -17.05 -58.88
N LEU A 176 50.56 -16.74 -58.86
CA LEU A 176 49.79 -16.45 -60.07
C LEU A 176 50.29 -15.20 -60.78
N GLN A 177 50.56 -14.12 -60.04
CA GLN A 177 51.15 -12.90 -60.60
C GLN A 177 52.48 -13.21 -61.29
N SER A 178 53.38 -13.94 -60.62
CA SER A 178 54.68 -14.35 -61.19
C SER A 178 54.51 -15.21 -62.45
N TYR A 179 53.60 -16.18 -62.44
CA TYR A 179 53.31 -17.01 -63.60
C TYR A 179 52.78 -16.20 -64.79
N CYS A 180 51.87 -15.25 -64.54
CA CYS A 180 51.31 -14.39 -65.58
C CYS A 180 52.38 -13.48 -66.21
N SER A 181 53.23 -12.87 -65.38
CA SER A 181 54.34 -12.05 -65.86
C SER A 181 55.32 -12.85 -66.72
N ASN A 182 55.67 -14.06 -66.30
CA ASN A 182 56.66 -14.90 -66.99
C ASN A 182 56.16 -15.52 -68.30
N ASN A 183 54.88 -15.90 -68.38
CA ASN A 183 54.34 -16.63 -69.55
C ASN A 183 53.54 -15.75 -70.52
N PHE A 184 52.99 -14.63 -70.06
CA PHE A 184 52.15 -13.75 -70.88
C PHE A 184 52.70 -12.31 -70.99
N ASN A 185 53.91 -12.05 -70.46
CA ASN A 185 54.60 -10.75 -70.53
C ASN A 185 53.77 -9.57 -69.97
N LEU A 186 53.01 -9.84 -68.91
CA LEU A 186 52.13 -8.89 -68.23
C LEU A 186 52.90 -8.17 -67.11
N ASP A 187 52.81 -6.83 -67.01
CA ASP A 187 53.50 -6.08 -65.94
C ASP A 187 52.84 -6.41 -64.58
N PRO A 188 53.61 -6.82 -63.55
CA PRO A 188 53.09 -7.06 -62.21
C PRO A 188 52.20 -5.94 -61.64
N ARG A 189 52.48 -4.68 -61.99
CA ARG A 189 51.68 -3.52 -61.54
C ARG A 189 50.31 -3.48 -62.19
N ASP A 190 50.23 -3.81 -63.48
CA ASP A 190 48.97 -3.91 -64.21
C ASP A 190 48.13 -5.09 -63.67
N PHE A 191 48.77 -6.21 -63.33
CA PHE A 191 48.11 -7.33 -62.64
C PHE A 191 47.51 -6.87 -61.31
N ALA A 192 48.31 -6.23 -60.46
CA ALA A 192 47.87 -5.78 -59.15
C ALA A 192 46.70 -4.79 -59.26
N SER A 193 46.77 -3.84 -60.18
CA SER A 193 45.69 -2.88 -60.45
C SER A 193 44.41 -3.56 -60.92
N GLN A 194 44.49 -4.52 -61.85
CA GLN A 194 43.33 -5.23 -62.40
C GLN A 194 42.61 -6.10 -61.35
N PHE A 195 43.36 -6.72 -60.44
CA PHE A 195 42.81 -7.55 -59.37
C PHE A 195 42.56 -6.76 -58.06
N GLY A 196 42.76 -5.44 -58.07
CA GLY A 196 42.51 -4.57 -56.93
C GLY A 196 43.42 -4.84 -55.73
N LEU A 197 44.66 -5.30 -55.96
CA LEU A 197 45.64 -5.53 -54.91
C LEU A 197 46.27 -4.20 -54.47
N PRO A 198 46.20 -3.82 -53.18
CA PRO A 198 46.89 -2.65 -52.65
C PRO A 198 48.41 -2.75 -52.78
N GLU A 199 49.11 -1.61 -52.77
CA GLU A 199 50.60 -1.58 -52.79
C GLU A 199 51.22 -2.22 -51.54
N GLU A 200 50.51 -2.16 -50.40
CA GLU A 200 50.93 -2.76 -49.12
C GLU A 200 50.43 -4.21 -48.96
N PHE A 201 49.91 -4.83 -50.03
CA PHE A 201 49.43 -6.20 -49.96
C PHE A 201 50.58 -7.17 -49.72
N ASP A 202 50.59 -7.77 -48.53
CA ASP A 202 51.61 -8.73 -48.10
C ASP A 202 51.02 -9.77 -47.14
N THR A 203 51.83 -10.77 -46.82
CA THR A 203 51.56 -11.74 -45.77
C THR A 203 51.53 -11.07 -44.39
N PHE A 204 50.67 -11.59 -43.52
CA PHE A 204 50.60 -11.18 -42.12
C PHE A 204 51.81 -11.73 -41.35
N ALA A 205 52.58 -10.84 -40.71
CA ALA A 205 53.69 -11.15 -39.80
C ALA A 205 53.23 -11.93 -38.56
#